data_AF-A0A9P1HU21-F1
#
_entry.id   AF-A0A9P1HU21-F1
#
_cell.length_a   1.000
_cell.length_b   1.000
_cell.length_c   1.000
_cell.angle_alpha   90.00
_cell.angle_beta   90.00
_cell.angle_gamma   90.00
#
_symmetry.space_group_name_H-M   'P 1'
#
loop_
_entity.id
_entity.type
_entity.pdbx_description
1 polymer ?
#
loop_
_entity_poly.entity_id
_entity_poly.type
_entity_poly.pdbx_seq_one_letter_code
_entity_poly.pdbx_strand_id
1 'polypeptide(L)'
;MAFPKQLLLCGLIKILIVLLTIAVLILLDPTYVTAYISINYEIVLIYIVSGLTLLYCIVSAIMYFTLTKREGEIPLTNVALTEVILCTAGIMGWLIIIGIGGTISQRTIIETGERFGWLAAIAGIITGCFLGIFGMFILTIINEKN
;
A
#
# COMPACT_ATOMS: atom_id res chain seq x y z
N MET A 1 -0.67 -24.22 -16.89
CA MET A 1 -1.21 -22.95 -17.41
C MET A 1 -0.18 -21.85 -17.20
N ALA A 2 0.10 -21.01 -18.19
CA ALA A 2 1.05 -19.92 -18.03
C ALA A 2 0.48 -18.88 -17.04
N PHE A 3 1.26 -18.51 -16.03
CA PHE A 3 0.85 -17.49 -15.07
C PHE A 3 0.66 -16.15 -15.79
N PRO A 4 -0.49 -15.45 -15.62
CA PRO A 4 -0.72 -14.18 -16.28
C PRO A 4 0.40 -13.18 -15.92
N LYS A 5 1.11 -12.66 -16.92
CA LYS A 5 2.25 -11.74 -16.72
C LYS A 5 1.88 -10.53 -15.84
N GLN A 6 0.62 -10.10 -15.92
CA GLN A 6 0.06 -9.04 -15.10
C GLN A 6 0.01 -9.38 -13.60
N LEU A 7 -0.41 -10.60 -13.24
CA LEU A 7 -0.41 -11.04 -11.84
C LEU A 7 1.02 -11.12 -11.29
N LEU A 8 2.00 -11.40 -12.16
CA LEU A 8 3.42 -11.49 -11.77
C LEU A 8 3.97 -10.10 -11.47
N LEU A 9 3.73 -9.16 -12.37
CA LEU A 9 4.13 -7.77 -12.18
C LEU A 9 3.44 -7.16 -10.96
N CYS A 10 2.15 -7.44 -10.76
CA CYS A 10 1.42 -7.03 -9.55
C CYS A 10 2.06 -7.61 -8.28
N GLY A 11 2.38 -8.91 -8.28
CA GLY A 11 3.07 -9.56 -7.16
C GLY A 11 4.41 -8.90 -6.83
N LEU A 12 5.22 -8.58 -7.83
CA LEU A 12 6.49 -7.88 -7.65
C LEU A 12 6.32 -6.48 -7.04
N ILE A 13 5.34 -5.70 -7.53
CA ILE A 13 5.05 -4.37 -6.97
C ILE A 13 4.56 -4.50 -5.52
N LYS A 14 3.80 -5.54 -5.17
CA LYS A 14 3.36 -5.79 -3.79
C LYS A 14 4.51 -6.13 -2.86
N ILE A 15 5.51 -6.89 -3.31
CA ILE A 15 6.72 -7.12 -2.53
C ILE A 15 7.41 -5.78 -2.23
N LEU A 16 7.49 -4.89 -3.21
CA LEU A 16 8.03 -3.54 -3.00
C LEU A 16 7.18 -2.74 -1.99
N ILE A 17 5.85 -2.76 -2.11
CA ILE A 17 4.94 -2.11 -1.14
C ILE A 17 5.17 -2.63 0.27
N VAL A 18 5.34 -3.95 0.45
CA VAL A 18 5.62 -4.57 1.75
C VAL A 18 6.94 -4.05 2.33
N LEU A 19 8.02 -4.05 1.53
CA LEU A 19 9.33 -3.57 1.97
C LEU A 19 9.29 -2.09 2.37
N LEU A 20 8.62 -1.26 1.57
CA LEU A 20 8.44 0.17 1.86
C LEU A 20 7.57 0.40 3.09
N THR A 21 6.52 -0.40 3.28
CA THR A 21 5.66 -0.33 4.47
C THR A 21 6.44 -0.69 5.73
N ILE A 22 7.31 -1.71 5.67
CA ILE A 22 8.22 -2.05 6.77
C ILE A 22 9.18 -0.88 7.05
N ALA A 23 9.73 -0.24 6.01
CA ALA A 23 10.58 0.93 6.18
C ALA A 23 9.85 2.10 6.88
N VAL A 24 8.58 2.34 6.54
CA VAL A 24 7.71 3.31 7.24
C VAL A 24 7.58 2.96 8.73
N LEU A 25 7.33 1.69 9.05
CA LEU A 25 7.22 1.23 10.44
C LEU A 25 8.54 1.35 11.22
N ILE A 26 9.69 1.15 10.57
CA ILE A 26 11.01 1.32 11.20
C ILE A 26 11.30 2.80 11.50
N LEU A 27 10.93 3.70 10.59
CA LEU A 27 11.09 5.14 10.79
C LEU A 27 10.19 5.66 11.92
N LEU A 28 9.09 4.95 12.18
CA LEU A 28 8.13 5.25 13.22
C LEU A 28 8.58 4.63 14.56
N ASP A 29 9.63 5.21 15.14
CA ASP A 29 10.26 4.73 16.38
C ASP A 29 9.24 4.69 17.55
N PRO A 30 9.17 3.58 18.31
CA PRO A 30 8.20 3.37 19.40
C PRO A 30 8.31 4.39 20.54
N THR A 31 9.44 5.09 20.66
CA THR A 31 9.64 6.16 21.64
C THR A 31 8.63 7.31 21.44
N TYR A 32 8.15 7.51 20.21
CA TYR A 32 7.19 8.57 19.85
C TYR A 32 5.72 8.25 20.17
N VAL A 33 5.39 7.01 20.57
CA VAL A 33 4.02 6.64 21.00
C VAL A 33 3.65 7.29 22.34
N THR A 34 4.65 7.74 23.10
CA THR A 34 4.45 8.32 24.45
C THR A 34 4.51 9.85 24.50
N ALA A 35 4.88 10.52 23.40
CA ALA A 35 5.03 11.97 23.34
C ALA A 35 3.81 12.61 22.63
N TYR A 36 3.13 13.52 23.35
CA TYR A 36 2.02 14.36 22.88
C TYR A 36 0.70 13.64 22.52
N ILE A 37 -0.37 13.96 23.25
CA ILE A 37 -1.73 13.43 23.07
C ILE A 37 -2.27 13.60 21.63
N SER A 38 -1.87 14.66 20.92
CA SER A 38 -2.26 14.88 19.52
C SER A 38 -1.39 14.16 18.48
N ILE A 39 -0.12 13.88 18.76
CA ILE A 39 0.72 13.07 17.84
C ILE A 39 0.29 11.60 17.91
N ASN A 40 -0.24 11.18 19.06
CA ASN A 40 -0.64 9.80 19.30
C ASN A 40 -1.69 9.30 18.29
N TYR A 41 -2.70 10.12 17.94
CA TYR A 41 -3.70 9.69 16.94
C TYR A 41 -3.15 9.62 15.52
N GLU A 42 -2.25 10.52 15.13
CA GLU A 42 -1.62 10.55 13.81
C GLU A 42 -0.73 9.33 13.60
N ILE A 43 0.07 8.98 14.62
CA ILE A 43 0.88 7.77 14.65
C ILE A 43 0.01 6.51 14.57
N VAL A 44 -1.08 6.45 15.33
CA VAL A 44 -2.00 5.30 15.29
C VAL A 44 -2.60 5.14 13.90
N LEU A 45 -2.95 6.22 13.19
CA LEU A 45 -3.41 6.14 11.81
C LEU A 45 -2.35 5.55 10.87
N ILE A 46 -1.08 5.92 11.02
CA ILE A 46 0.01 5.33 10.23
C ILE A 46 0.11 3.82 10.48
N TYR A 47 0.02 3.38 11.74
CA TYR A 47 0.00 1.95 12.07
C TYR A 47 -1.20 1.22 11.47
N ILE A 48 -2.40 1.79 11.53
CA ILE A 48 -3.62 1.19 10.96
C ILE A 48 -3.48 1.04 9.45
N VAL A 49 -3.10 2.11 8.74
CA VAL A 49 -2.94 2.09 7.28
C VAL A 49 -1.85 1.12 6.87
N SER A 50 -0.73 1.07 7.60
CA SER A 50 0.36 0.12 7.36
C SER A 50 -0.10 -1.32 7.58
N GLY A 51 -0.80 -1.60 8.68
CA GLY A 51 -1.34 -2.93 9.00
C GLY A 51 -2.35 -3.41 7.94
N LEU A 52 -3.26 -2.54 7.52
CA LEU A 52 -4.21 -2.82 6.44
C LEU A 52 -3.50 -3.09 5.10
N THR A 53 -2.42 -2.36 4.81
CA THR A 53 -1.61 -2.55 3.61
C THR A 53 -0.91 -3.90 3.60
N LEU A 54 -0.31 -4.30 4.73
CA LEU A 54 0.31 -5.62 4.88
C LEU A 54 -0.73 -6.74 4.77
N LEU A 55 -1.88 -6.59 5.43
CA LEU A 55 -2.99 -7.53 5.34
C LEU A 55 -3.47 -7.69 3.89
N TYR A 56 -3.68 -6.58 3.18
CA TYR A 56 -4.02 -6.57 1.76
C TYR A 56 -3.01 -7.36 0.91
N CYS A 57 -1.71 -7.12 1.11
CA CYS A 57 -0.66 -7.81 0.35
C CYS A 57 -0.70 -9.32 0.59
N ILE A 58 -0.89 -9.76 1.84
CA ILE A 58 -0.99 -11.18 2.21
C ILE A 58 -2.24 -11.82 1.61
N VAL A 59 -3.42 -11.19 1.81
CA VAL A 59 -4.69 -11.71 1.31
C VAL A 59 -4.67 -11.84 -0.21
N SER A 60 -4.13 -10.84 -0.90
CA SER A 60 -4.01 -10.89 -2.35
C SER A 60 -3.00 -11.95 -2.83
N ALA A 61 -1.87 -12.15 -2.13
CA ALA A 61 -0.94 -13.22 -2.45
C ALA A 61 -1.58 -14.61 -2.30
N ILE A 62 -2.37 -14.83 -1.25
CA ILE A 62 -3.15 -16.06 -1.05
C ILE A 62 -4.16 -16.24 -2.19
N MET A 63 -4.88 -15.17 -2.56
CA MET A 63 -5.83 -15.18 -3.67
C MET A 63 -5.16 -15.58 -5.00
N TYR A 64 -3.99 -15.02 -5.32
CA TYR A 64 -3.25 -15.39 -6.54
C TYR A 64 -2.84 -16.86 -6.50
N PHE A 65 -2.36 -17.35 -5.35
CA PHE A 65 -1.97 -18.73 -5.19
C PHE A 65 -3.15 -19.70 -5.35
N THR A 66 -4.31 -19.41 -4.74
CA THR A 66 -5.50 -20.26 -4.87
C THR A 66 -6.04 -20.28 -6.30
N LEU A 67 -5.99 -19.13 -7.00
CA LEU A 67 -6.38 -19.05 -8.41
C LEU A 67 -5.48 -19.88 -9.33
N THR A 68 -4.18 -19.94 -9.07
CA THR A 68 -3.28 -20.79 -9.88
C THR A 68 -3.50 -22.29 -9.73
N LYS A 69 -4.07 -22.72 -8.59
CA LYS A 69 -4.36 -24.13 -8.32
C LYS A 69 -5.75 -24.55 -8.78
N ARG A 70 -6.59 -23.62 -9.24
CA ARG A 70 -7.94 -23.93 -9.70
C ARG A 70 -7.90 -24.57 -11.07
N GLU A 71 -8.54 -25.73 -11.20
CA GLU A 71 -8.83 -26.33 -12.51
C GLU A 71 -10.10 -25.66 -13.07
N GLY A 72 -9.95 -24.85 -14.13
CA GLY A 72 -11.05 -24.14 -14.79
C GLY A 72 -10.67 -22.72 -15.25
N GLU A 73 -11.64 -22.00 -15.82
CA GLU A 73 -11.46 -20.60 -16.20
C GLU A 73 -11.22 -19.71 -14.96
N ILE A 74 -10.17 -18.88 -15.04
CA ILE A 74 -9.82 -17.93 -13.99
C ILE A 74 -10.72 -16.70 -14.19
N PRO A 75 -11.58 -16.32 -13.22
CA PRO A 75 -12.44 -15.16 -13.34
C PRO A 75 -11.63 -13.86 -13.19
N LEU A 76 -10.86 -13.51 -14.22
CA LEU A 76 -9.92 -12.39 -14.28
C LEU A 76 -10.60 -11.04 -14.00
N THR A 77 -11.83 -10.84 -14.49
CA THR A 77 -12.59 -9.60 -14.26
C THR A 77 -12.91 -9.37 -12.78
N ASN A 78 -13.27 -10.40 -12.02
CA ASN A 78 -13.57 -10.29 -10.59
C ASN A 78 -12.31 -9.98 -9.77
N VAL A 79 -11.18 -10.57 -10.17
CA VAL A 79 -9.87 -10.30 -9.59
C VAL A 79 -9.47 -8.86 -9.87
N ALA A 80 -9.60 -8.42 -11.12
CA ALA A 80 -9.29 -7.05 -11.53
C ALA A 80 -10.14 -6.03 -10.76
N LEU A 81 -11.45 -6.24 -10.63
CA LEU A 81 -12.33 -5.36 -9.86
C LEU A 81 -11.93 -5.28 -8.39
N THR A 82 -11.62 -6.42 -7.77
CA THR A 82 -11.18 -6.47 -6.37
C THR A 82 -9.88 -5.70 -6.17
N GLU A 83 -8.91 -5.87 -7.09
CA GLU A 83 -7.64 -5.15 -7.05
C GLU A 83 -7.83 -3.64 -7.24
N VAL A 84 -8.71 -3.22 -8.15
CA VAL A 84 -9.02 -1.79 -8.37
C VAL A 84 -9.61 -1.15 -7.12
N ILE A 85 -10.56 -1.81 -6.45
CA ILE A 85 -11.19 -1.29 -5.23
C ILE A 85 -10.16 -1.18 -4.10
N LEU A 86 -9.37 -2.23 -3.88
CA LEU A 86 -8.36 -2.25 -2.81
C LEU A 86 -7.22 -1.28 -3.08
N CYS A 87 -6.80 -1.12 -4.33
CA CYS A 87 -5.80 -0.11 -4.69
C CYS A 87 -6.32 1.31 -4.50
N THR A 88 -7.60 1.57 -4.79
CA THR A 88 -8.22 2.88 -4.53
C THR A 88 -8.18 3.21 -3.03
N ALA A 89 -8.55 2.24 -2.18
CA ALA A 89 -8.45 2.40 -0.73
C ALA A 89 -6.99 2.63 -0.27
N GLY A 90 -6.04 1.88 -0.85
CA GLY A 90 -4.60 2.06 -0.60
C GLY A 90 -4.10 3.46 -0.98
N ILE A 91 -4.46 3.96 -2.16
CA ILE A 91 -4.11 5.32 -2.63
C ILE A 91 -4.59 6.35 -1.60
N MET A 92 -5.86 6.28 -1.21
CA MET A 92 -6.45 7.22 -0.26
C MET A 92 -5.77 7.14 1.11
N GLY A 93 -5.53 5.94 1.62
CA GLY A 93 -4.86 5.73 2.90
C GLY A 93 -3.45 6.33 2.91
N TRP A 94 -2.64 6.03 1.90
CA TRP A 94 -1.26 6.51 1.83
C TRP A 94 -1.15 8.01 1.52
N LEU A 95 -2.09 8.60 0.77
CA LEU A 95 -2.17 10.06 0.61
C LEU A 95 -2.40 10.79 1.94
N ILE A 96 -3.24 10.23 2.82
CA ILE A 96 -3.44 10.76 4.17
C ILE A 96 -2.12 10.68 4.96
N ILE A 97 -1.39 9.56 4.86
CA ILE A 97 -0.09 9.39 5.53
C ILE A 97 0.96 10.38 5.03
N ILE A 98 0.99 10.71 3.73
CA ILE A 98 1.88 11.76 3.20
C ILE A 98 1.59 13.10 3.90
N GLY A 99 0.31 13.47 4.00
CA GLY A 99 -0.11 14.70 4.67
C GLY A 99 0.32 14.73 6.14
N ILE A 100 0.04 13.64 6.87
CA ILE A 100 0.42 13.49 8.28
C ILE A 100 1.94 13.54 8.46
N GLY A 101 2.70 12.82 7.65
CA GLY A 101 4.17 12.82 7.73
C GLY A 101 4.75 14.22 7.48
N GLY A 102 4.19 14.97 6.53
CA GLY A 102 4.57 16.36 6.27
C GLY A 102 4.26 17.31 7.43
N THR A 103 3.05 17.23 8.01
CA THR A 103 2.65 18.11 9.13
C THR A 103 3.40 17.79 10.42
N ILE A 104 3.69 16.52 10.72
CA ILE A 104 4.54 16.15 11.85
C ILE A 104 5.96 16.64 11.61
N SER A 105 6.51 16.41 10.41
CA SER A 105 7.87 16.83 10.05
C SER A 105 8.10 18.32 10.29
N GLN A 106 7.13 19.17 9.93
CA GLN A 106 7.18 20.61 10.16
C GLN A 106 7.03 21.01 11.63
N ARG A 107 6.32 20.23 12.44
CA ARG A 107 6.16 20.50 13.88
C ARG A 107 7.37 20.08 14.69
N THR A 108 8.13 19.10 14.23
CA THR A 108 9.24 18.49 14.97
C THR A 108 10.61 18.66 14.31
N ILE A 109 10.77 19.71 13.50
CA ILE A 109 11.95 19.98 12.64
C ILE A 109 13.30 19.76 13.33
N ILE A 110 13.45 20.18 14.59
CA ILE A 110 14.74 20.21 15.29
C ILE A 110 15.19 18.82 15.76
N GLU A 111 14.24 17.92 16.06
CA GLU A 111 14.56 16.62 16.67
C GLU A 111 14.27 15.45 15.73
N THR A 112 13.10 15.45 15.08
CA THR A 112 12.56 14.25 14.41
C THR A 112 11.99 14.54 13.04
N GLY A 113 12.02 15.81 12.61
CA GLY A 113 11.43 16.25 11.36
C GLY A 113 11.98 15.51 10.15
N GLU A 114 13.27 15.18 10.14
CA GLU A 114 13.90 14.42 9.06
C GLU A 114 13.29 13.01 8.91
N ARG A 115 13.11 12.28 10.02
CA ARG A 115 12.54 10.91 9.98
C ARG A 115 11.12 10.91 9.42
N PHE A 116 10.28 11.86 9.86
CA PHE A 116 8.91 12.00 9.35
C PHE A 116 8.86 12.51 7.91
N GLY A 117 9.86 13.30 7.47
CA GLY A 117 10.03 13.70 6.08
C GLY A 117 10.33 12.50 5.16
N TRP A 118 11.26 11.63 5.57
CA TRP A 118 11.53 10.36 4.86
C TRP A 118 10.32 9.43 4.86
N LEU A 119 9.58 9.37 5.97
CA LEU A 119 8.33 8.61 6.05
C LEU A 119 7.32 9.11 5.01
N ALA A 120 7.12 10.42 4.90
CA ALA A 120 6.23 11.01 3.91
C ALA A 120 6.69 10.73 2.46
N ALA A 121 7.99 10.79 2.19
CA ALA A 121 8.56 10.46 0.89
C ALA A 121 8.30 8.98 0.52
N ILE A 122 8.51 8.06 1.45
CA ILE A 122 8.24 6.63 1.25
C ILE A 122 6.74 6.39 1.04
N ALA A 123 5.87 7.06 1.81
CA ALA A 123 4.42 7.01 1.61
C ALA A 123 4.03 7.45 0.19
N GLY A 124 4.68 8.48 -0.36
CA GLY A 124 4.52 8.91 -1.76
C GLY A 124 4.88 7.83 -2.77
N ILE A 125 5.99 7.12 -2.56
CA ILE A 125 6.40 6.01 -3.42
C ILE A 125 5.37 4.87 -3.34
N ILE A 126 4.86 4.55 -2.14
CA ILE A 126 3.82 3.53 -1.96
C ILE A 126 2.54 3.92 -2.68
N THR A 127 2.10 5.18 -2.59
CA THR A 127 0.96 5.69 -3.38
C THR A 127 1.19 5.50 -4.88
N GLY A 128 2.39 5.80 -5.37
CA GLY A 128 2.78 5.55 -6.76
C GLY A 128 2.69 4.08 -7.17
N CYS A 129 3.09 3.16 -6.28
CA CYS A 129 2.96 1.73 -6.50
C CYS A 129 1.49 1.30 -6.61
N PHE A 130 0.62 1.80 -5.73
CA PHE A 130 -0.82 1.53 -5.82
C PHE A 130 -1.46 2.11 -7.10
N LEU A 131 -1.06 3.30 -7.52
CA LEU A 131 -1.49 3.89 -8.80
C LEU A 131 -1.06 3.02 -9.98
N GLY A 132 0.16 2.48 -9.95
CA GLY A 132 0.64 1.53 -10.96
C GLY A 132 -0.21 0.27 -11.04
N ILE A 133 -0.53 -0.34 -9.90
CA ILE A 133 -1.40 -1.53 -9.85
C ILE A 133 -2.81 -1.19 -10.34
N PHE A 134 -3.39 -0.08 -9.87
CA PHE A 134 -4.70 0.39 -10.29
C PHE A 134 -4.79 0.58 -11.81
N GLY A 135 -3.81 1.27 -12.41
CA GLY A 135 -3.75 1.48 -13.85
C GLY A 135 -3.68 0.17 -14.64
N MET A 136 -2.85 -0.78 -14.18
CA MET A 136 -2.75 -2.10 -14.83
C MET A 136 -4.10 -2.84 -14.88
N PHE A 137 -4.82 -2.90 -13.76
CA PHE A 137 -6.08 -3.66 -13.71
C PHE A 137 -7.26 -2.94 -14.37
N ILE A 138 -7.28 -1.60 -14.37
CA ILE A 138 -8.28 -0.85 -15.15
C ILE A 138 -8.10 -1.10 -16.65
N LEU A 139 -6.87 -1.09 -17.15
CA LEU A 139 -6.62 -1.37 -18.56
C LEU A 139 -7.09 -2.78 -18.95
N THR A 140 -6.96 -3.76 -18.05
CA THR A 140 -7.51 -5.11 -18.27
C THR A 140 -9.01 -5.11 -18.40
N ILE A 141 -9.72 -4.42 -17.50
CA ILE A 141 -11.20 -4.32 -17.54
C ILE A 141 -11.66 -3.63 -18.82
N ILE A 142 -10.97 -2.57 -19.25
CA ILE A 142 -11.31 -1.83 -20.48
C ILE A 142 -11.07 -2.71 -21.71
N ASN A 143 -9.94 -3.41 -21.77
CA ASN A 143 -9.57 -4.25 -22.91
C ASN A 143 -10.38 -5.56 -22.99
N GLU A 144 -10.91 -6.08 -21.88
CA GLU A 144 -11.84 -7.22 -21.89
C GLU A 144 -13.24 -6.85 -22.37
N LYS A 145 -13.60 -5.55 -22.33
CA LYS A 145 -14.93 -5.06 -22.70
C LYS A 145 -15.06 -4.71 -24.19
N ASN A 146 -13.94 -4.54 -24.89
CA ASN A 146 -13.86 -4.22 -26.32
C ASN A 146 -13.47 -5.46 -27.12
#